data_AF-A0A950GC05-F1
#
_entry.id   AF-A0A950GC05-F1
#
_cell.length_a   1.000
_cell.length_b   1.000
_cell.length_c   1.000
_cell.angle_alpha   90.00
_cell.angle_beta   90.00
_cell.angle_gamma   90.00
#
_symmetry.space_group_name_H-M   'P 1'
#
loop_
_entity.id
_entity.type
_entity.pdbx_description
1 polymer ?
#
loop_
_entity_poly.entity_id
_entity_poly.type
_entity_poly.pdbx_seq_one_letter_code
_entity_poly.pdbx_strand_id
1 'polypeptide(L)' 'MPICNTLAMNYHLIEIGSQVAADSHAGVILDGAGWHRCQGLVVPGKITITGTAAL' A
#
# COMPACT_ATOMS: atom_id res chain seq x y z
N MET A 1 -7.88 11.05 -2.49
CA MET A 1 -7.28 11.85 -1.39
C MET A 1 -5.98 12.47 -1.90
N PRO A 2 -5.75 13.79 -1.79
CA PRO A 2 -4.55 14.45 -2.33
C PRO A 2 -3.37 14.53 -1.33
N ILE A 3 -3.42 13.86 -0.18
CA ILE A 3 -2.39 13.94 0.87
C ILE A 3 -1.63 12.62 0.93
N CYS A 4 -0.31 12.71 0.81
CA CYS A 4 0.60 11.56 0.89
C CYS A 4 1.35 11.57 2.23
N ASN A 5 0.66 11.10 3.27
CA ASN A 5 1.25 10.85 4.60
C ASN A 5 0.90 9.42 5.06
N THR A 6 1.59 8.90 6.08
CA THR A 6 1.41 7.52 6.56
C THR A 6 -0.05 7.16 6.82
N LEU A 7 -0.81 8.06 7.47
CA LEU A 7 -2.22 7.80 7.78
C LEU A 7 -3.06 7.62 6.51
N ALA A 8 -2.94 8.54 5.56
CA ALA A 8 -3.64 8.48 4.30
C ALA A 8 -3.27 7.24 3.48
N MET A 9 -1.99 6.87 3.47
CA MET A 9 -1.52 5.71 2.72
C MET A 9 -1.99 4.39 3.35
N ASN A 10 -2.05 4.31 4.68
CA ASN A 10 -2.63 3.15 5.36
C ASN A 10 -4.12 2.97 5.01
N TYR A 11 -4.90 4.06 4.98
CA TYR A 11 -6.29 3.98 4.51
C TYR A 11 -6.39 3.51 3.07
N HIS A 12 -5.45 3.93 2.21
CA HIS A 12 -5.42 3.51 0.82
C HIS A 12 -5.12 2.01 0.69
N LEU A 13 -4.18 1.47 1.46
CA LEU A 13 -3.87 0.04 1.47
C LEU A 13 -5.04 -0.80 1.99
N ILE A 14 -5.75 -0.32 3.02
CA ILE A 14 -6.98 -0.97 3.52
C ILE A 14 -8.04 -1.00 2.42
N GLU A 15 -8.26 0.11 1.73
CA GLU A 15 -9.23 0.18 0.63
C GLU A 15 -8.86 -0.76 -0.51
N ILE A 16 -7.60 -0.79 -0.94
CA ILE A 16 -7.15 -1.75 -1.97
C ILE A 16 -7.36 -3.19 -1.50
N GLY A 17 -7.01 -3.50 -0.25
CA GLY A 17 -7.18 -4.83 0.33
C GLY A 17 -8.64 -5.26 0.46
N SER A 18 -9.57 -4.33 0.63
CA SER A 18 -11.01 -4.62 0.71
C SER A 18 -11.59 -5.10 -0.62
N GLN A 19 -10.99 -4.69 -1.73
CA GLN A 19 -11.40 -5.09 -3.09
C GLN A 19 -10.82 -6.44 -3.53
N VAL A 20 -9.93 -7.05 -2.74
CA VAL A 20 -9.38 -8.37 -3.02
C VAL A 20 -10.37 -9.46 -2.59
N ALA A 21 -10.74 -10.32 -3.54
CA ALA A 21 -11.64 -11.46 -3.28
C ALA A 21 -11.15 -12.35 -2.13
N ALA A 22 -12.08 -13.08 -1.51
CA ALA A 22 -11.82 -13.82 -0.27
C ALA A 22 -10.58 -14.74 -0.34
N ASP A 23 -10.44 -15.46 -1.45
CA ASP A 23 -9.40 -16.48 -1.71
C ASP A 23 -8.33 -16.03 -2.71
N SER A 24 -8.17 -14.71 -2.88
CA SER A 24 -7.18 -14.11 -3.78
C SER A 24 -6.10 -13.35 -3.02
N HIS A 25 -4.95 -13.16 -3.67
CA HIS A 25 -3.85 -12.33 -3.19
C HIS A 25 -3.45 -11.31 -4.25
N ALA A 26 -3.29 -10.04 -3.86
CA ALA A 26 -2.93 -8.97 -4.79
C ALA A 26 -1.48 -8.50 -4.62
N GLY A 27 -0.81 -8.24 -5.75
CA GLY A 27 0.45 -7.50 -5.78
C GLY A 27 0.18 -6.02 -6.06
N VAL A 28 0.67 -5.13 -5.18
CA VAL A 28 0.59 -3.68 -5.34
C VAL A 28 1.97 -3.15 -5.70
N ILE A 29 2.11 -2.55 -6.88
CA ILE A 29 3.36 -1.94 -7.35
C ILE A 29 3.33 -0.46 -6.99
N LEU A 30 4.31 0.00 -6.24
CA LEU A 30 4.48 1.43 -5.96
C LEU A 30 5.28 2.09 -7.08
N ASP A 31 4.75 3.21 -7.59
CA ASP A 31 5.35 4.01 -8.66
C ASP A 31 6.42 5.01 -8.17
N GLY A 32 6.72 5.02 -6.87
CA GLY A 32 7.69 5.91 -6.24
C GLY A 32 7.15 7.29 -5.83
N ALA A 33 5.87 7.59 -6.10
CA ALA A 33 5.27 8.88 -5.77
C ALA A 33 4.94 9.02 -4.28
N GLY A 34 5.86 9.57 -3.48
CA GLY A 34 5.62 10.00 -2.10
C GLY A 34 5.52 8.89 -1.04
N TRP A 35 5.36 7.63 -1.44
CA TRP A 35 5.37 6.46 -0.55
C TRP A 35 6.68 6.33 0.25
N HIS A 36 7.81 6.75 -0.32
CA HIS A 36 9.12 6.74 0.35
C HIS A 36 9.18 7.65 1.60
N ARG A 37 8.22 8.57 1.78
CA ARG A 37 8.11 9.42 2.98
C ARG A 37 7.18 8.84 4.04
N CYS A 38 6.46 7.76 3.74
CA CYS A 38 5.53 7.13 4.66
C CYS A 38 6.26 6.03 5.45
N GLN A 39 6.56 6.31 6.71
CA GLN A 39 7.12 5.32 7.63
C GLN A 39 5.99 4.55 8.31
N GLY A 40 6.18 3.24 8.57
CA GLY A 40 5.23 2.44 9.33
C GLY A 40 3.94 2.09 8.58
N LEU A 41 4.03 1.78 7.28
CA LEU A 41 2.89 1.27 6.52
C LEU A 41 2.44 -0.09 7.04
N VAL A 42 1.14 -0.25 7.27
CA VAL A 42 0.52 -1.51 7.70
C VAL A 42 -0.05 -2.17 6.45
N VAL A 43 0.50 -3.33 6.08
CA VAL A 43 0.08 -4.08 4.90
C VAL A 43 -1.00 -5.09 5.30
N PRO A 44 -2.23 -5.00 4.76
CA PRO A 44 -3.26 -6.01 4.97
C PRO A 44 -2.82 -7.40 4.49
N GLY A 45 -3.23 -8.46 5.18
CA GLY A 45 -2.73 -9.82 4.93
C GLY A 45 -3.05 -10.42 3.55
N LYS A 46 -3.86 -9.76 2.73
CA LYS A 46 -4.24 -10.20 1.37
C LYS A 46 -3.51 -9.47 0.25
N ILE A 47 -2.58 -8.58 0.59
CA ILE A 47 -1.78 -7.85 -0.40
C ILE A 47 -0.29 -7.93 -0.08
N THR A 48 0.53 -7.91 -1.12
CA THR A 48 1.97 -7.69 -1.02
C THR A 48 2.31 -6.40 -1.74
N ILE A 49 3.14 -5.57 -1.13
CA ILE A 49 3.65 -4.35 -1.75
C ILE A 49 5.02 -4.66 -2.34
N THR A 50 5.23 -4.27 -3.58
CA THR A 50 6.53 -4.31 -4.26
C THR A 50 6.81 -2.96 -4.91
N GLY A 51 8.07 -2.66 -5.14
CA GLY A 51 8.54 -1.40 -5.68
C GLY A 51 10.02 -1.27 -5.40
N THR A 52 10.67 -0.32 -6.07
CA THR A 52 12.10 -0.07 -5.90
C THR A 52 12.33 0.60 -4.55
N ALA A 53 12.50 -0.19 -3.49
CA ALA A 53 13.25 0.26 -2.33
C ALA A 53 14.72 0.29 -2.76
N ALA A 54 15.31 1.48 -2.87
CA ALA A 54 16.74 1.57 -2.66
C ALA A 54 16.96 1.06 -1.23
N LEU A 55 17.55 -0.13 -1.12
CA LEU A 55 18.15 -0.63 0.11
C LEU A 55 19.17 0.38 0.64
#